data_AF-A0A3M6TLD5-F1
#
_entry.id   AF-A0A3M6TLD5-F1
#
_cell.length_a   1.000
_cell.length_b   1.000
_cell.length_c   1.000
_cell.angle_alpha   90.00
_cell.angle_beta   90.00
_cell.angle_gamma   90.00
#
_symmetry.space_group_name_H-M   'P 1'
#
loop_
_entity.id
_entity.type
_entity.pdbx_description
1 polymer ?
#
loop_
_entity_poly.entity_id
_entity_poly.type
_entity_poly.pdbx_seq_one_letter_code
_entity_poly.pdbx_strand_id
1 'polypeptide(L)'
;MYTKLQAINSFPRSTQTQLPYALHKVMFIPTIKGQGSEEQKAKWLPLAESFQIIGTYAQTEIGHGTFVRGLETTATYDKTTQEFIIHSPTHSACKWWPGNLGKTSNFATVPARLIVDGTDHGIQMFLVQLRDLETHQPLP
;
A
#
# COMPACT_ATOMS: atom_id res chain seq x y z
N MET A 1 2.64 -36.48 -16.46
CA MET A 1 3.85 -35.66 -16.65
C MET A 1 4.18 -35.05 -15.28
N TYR A 2 5.08 -35.66 -14.51
CA TYR A 2 5.39 -35.22 -13.14
C TYR A 2 6.63 -34.33 -13.16
N THR A 3 6.46 -33.05 -12.85
CA THR A 3 7.59 -32.11 -12.71
C THR A 3 8.23 -32.34 -11.34
N LYS A 4 9.50 -32.76 -11.31
CA LYS A 4 10.31 -32.76 -10.08
C LYS A 4 10.50 -31.29 -9.64
N LEU A 5 9.84 -30.88 -8.55
CA LEU A 5 10.15 -29.63 -7.88
C LEU A 5 11.50 -29.79 -7.17
N GLN A 6 12.51 -29.04 -7.60
CA GLN A 6 13.72 -28.86 -6.81
C GLN A 6 13.38 -27.84 -5.72
N ALA A 7 13.35 -28.30 -4.46
CA ALA A 7 13.34 -27.38 -3.35
C ALA A 7 14.59 -26.51 -3.44
N ILE A 8 14.43 -25.19 -3.41
CA ILE A 8 15.56 -24.27 -3.25
C ILE A 8 16.11 -24.56 -1.84
N ASN A 9 17.17 -25.37 -1.79
CA ASN A 9 17.86 -25.66 -0.55
C ASN A 9 18.42 -24.35 0.01
N SER A 10 17.83 -23.92 1.12
CA SER A 10 18.39 -23.05 2.15
C SER A 10 19.26 -21.91 1.63
N PHE A 11 18.67 -20.72 1.54
CA PHE A 11 19.43 -19.51 1.82
C PHE A 11 20.25 -19.75 3.09
N PRO A 12 21.53 -19.37 3.15
CA PRO A 12 22.22 -19.32 4.43
C PRO A 12 21.33 -18.53 5.38
N ARG A 13 21.06 -19.09 6.57
CA ARG A 13 20.44 -18.35 7.68
C ARG A 13 21.38 -17.24 8.12
N SER A 14 21.61 -16.25 7.26
CA SER A 14 21.85 -14.92 7.76
C SER A 14 20.49 -14.49 8.26
N THR A 15 20.40 -14.34 9.57
CA THR A 15 19.42 -13.51 10.24
C THR A 15 19.57 -12.08 9.73
N GLN A 16 19.30 -11.82 8.45
CA GLN A 16 18.78 -10.53 8.05
C GLN A 16 17.37 -10.53 8.60
N THR A 17 17.24 -10.21 9.89
CA THR A 17 16.02 -9.68 10.46
C THR A 17 15.49 -8.72 9.41
N GLN A 18 14.39 -9.06 8.72
CA GLN A 18 13.81 -8.10 7.79
C GLN A 18 13.50 -6.89 8.63
N LEU A 19 14.28 -5.83 8.42
CA LEU A 19 14.12 -4.63 9.20
C LEU A 19 12.67 -4.17 8.99
N PRO A 20 11.97 -3.68 10.01
CA PRO A 20 10.53 -3.39 9.96
C PRO A 20 10.15 -2.22 9.03
N TYR A 21 11.04 -1.88 8.10
CA TYR A 21 10.98 -0.83 7.09
C TYR A 21 11.50 -1.32 5.73
N ALA A 22 11.60 -2.64 5.49
CA ALA A 22 12.00 -3.19 4.20
C ALA A 22 11.11 -2.66 3.05
N LEU A 23 9.78 -2.86 3.13
CA LEU A 23 8.85 -2.34 2.10
C LEU A 23 8.80 -0.82 2.00
N HIS A 24 9.16 -0.11 3.07
CA HIS A 24 9.26 1.34 3.02
C HIS A 24 10.32 1.78 1.99
N LYS A 25 11.51 1.16 2.04
CA LYS A 25 12.61 1.45 1.12
C LYS A 25 12.37 0.87 -0.28
N VAL A 26 11.90 -0.38 -0.37
CA VAL A 26 11.88 -1.10 -1.66
C VAL A 26 10.61 -0.87 -2.49
N MET A 27 9.50 -0.42 -1.88
CA MET A 27 8.23 -0.21 -2.59
C MET A 27 7.61 1.16 -2.34
N PHE A 28 7.47 1.60 -1.09
CA PHE A 28 6.78 2.86 -0.77
C PHE A 28 7.48 4.10 -1.36
N ILE A 29 8.76 4.31 -1.05
CA ILE A 29 9.53 5.44 -1.60
C ILE A 29 9.57 5.38 -3.15
N PRO A 30 9.91 4.25 -3.79
CA PRO A 30 9.87 4.15 -5.25
C PRO A 30 8.51 4.44 -5.87
N THR A 31 7.41 4.06 -5.21
CA THR A 31 6.05 4.36 -5.69
C THR A 31 5.80 5.86 -5.73
N ILE A 32 6.16 6.59 -4.67
CA ILE A 32 6.01 8.06 -4.65
C ILE A 32 6.92 8.71 -5.70
N LYS A 33 8.17 8.25 -5.86
CA LYS A 33 9.10 8.76 -6.89
C LYS A 33 8.58 8.55 -8.31
N GLY A 34 8.02 7.37 -8.59
CA GLY A 34 7.60 6.96 -9.93
C GLY A 34 6.20 7.45 -10.32
N GLN A 35 5.30 7.63 -9.37
CA GLN A 35 3.87 7.90 -9.64
C GLN A 35 3.38 9.25 -9.10
N GLY A 36 4.12 9.89 -8.18
CA GLY A 36 3.74 11.20 -7.67
C GLY A 36 3.95 12.31 -8.70
N SER A 37 3.19 13.40 -8.57
CA SER A 37 3.51 14.68 -9.20
C SER A 37 4.73 15.32 -8.54
N GLU A 38 5.33 16.35 -9.17
CA GLU A 38 6.47 17.06 -8.56
C GLU A 38 6.10 17.70 -7.21
N GLU A 39 4.87 18.23 -7.09
CA GLU A 39 4.36 18.76 -5.82
C GLU A 39 4.22 17.67 -4.74
N GLN A 40 3.67 16.51 -5.10
CA GLN A 40 3.53 15.38 -4.18
C GLN A 40 4.91 14.83 -3.77
N LYS A 41 5.86 14.75 -4.70
CA LYS A 41 7.24 14.35 -4.41
C LYS A 41 7.90 15.31 -3.44
N ALA A 42 7.82 16.62 -3.69
CA ALA A 42 8.39 17.65 -2.83
C ALA A 42 7.81 17.61 -1.41
N LYS A 43 6.51 17.28 -1.28
CA LYS A 43 5.85 17.14 0.02
C LYS A 43 6.25 15.87 0.76
N TRP A 44 6.17 14.71 0.10
CA TRP A 44 6.18 13.42 0.80
C TRP A 44 7.54 12.70 0.81
N LEU A 45 8.39 12.91 -0.20
CA LEU A 45 9.69 12.22 -0.26
C LEU A 45 10.64 12.64 0.87
N PRO A 46 10.79 13.94 1.21
CA PRO A 46 11.68 14.31 2.31
C PRO A 46 11.27 13.66 3.64
N LEU A 47 9.96 13.58 3.90
CA LEU A 47 9.40 12.94 5.10
C LEU A 47 9.67 11.42 5.11
N ALA A 48 9.52 10.76 3.96
CA ALA A 48 9.78 9.33 3.83
C ALA A 48 11.28 9.01 3.93
N GLU A 49 12.13 9.73 3.20
CA GLU A 49 13.58 9.50 3.17
C GLU A 49 14.26 9.77 4.51
N SER A 50 13.71 10.69 5.31
CA SER A 50 14.16 10.97 6.68
C SER A 50 13.49 10.10 7.76
N PHE A 51 12.63 9.14 7.36
CA PHE A 51 11.88 8.26 8.28
C PHE A 51 10.90 8.98 9.22
N GLN A 52 10.53 10.23 8.93
CA GLN A 52 9.44 10.91 9.65
C GLN A 52 8.08 10.26 9.35
N ILE A 53 7.93 9.65 8.18
CA ILE A 53 6.83 8.73 7.88
C ILE A 53 7.39 7.36 7.48
N ILE A 54 6.71 6.30 7.93
CA ILE A 54 7.04 4.92 7.59
C ILE A 54 5.87 4.33 6.81
N GLY A 55 6.18 3.96 5.58
CA GLY A 55 5.21 3.55 4.59
C GLY A 55 5.30 2.10 4.17
N THR A 56 4.23 1.59 3.56
CA THR A 56 4.19 0.28 2.88
C THR A 56 3.39 0.36 1.58
N TYR A 57 3.45 -0.69 0.78
CA TYR A 57 2.69 -0.84 -0.46
C TYR A 57 1.58 -1.88 -0.28
N ALA A 58 0.33 -1.42 -0.22
CA ALA A 58 -0.81 -2.22 0.20
C ALA A 58 -1.69 -2.68 -0.98
N GLN A 59 -1.14 -3.48 -1.89
CA GLN A 59 -1.87 -3.93 -3.08
C GLN A 59 -2.80 -5.09 -2.82
N THR A 60 -2.23 -6.22 -2.40
CA THR A 60 -2.92 -7.50 -2.31
C THR A 60 -4.10 -7.42 -1.36
N GLU A 61 -5.20 -8.01 -1.79
CA GLU A 61 -6.42 -8.20 -1.02
C GLU A 61 -6.59 -9.69 -0.69
N ILE A 62 -7.42 -10.01 0.31
CA ILE A 62 -7.75 -11.41 0.65
C ILE A 62 -8.26 -12.15 -0.59
N GLY A 63 -9.14 -11.52 -1.39
CA GLY A 63 -9.71 -12.12 -2.59
C GLY A 63 -8.81 -12.08 -3.82
N HIS A 64 -7.89 -11.10 -3.91
CA HIS A 64 -7.16 -10.80 -5.14
C HIS A 64 -5.70 -10.45 -4.88
N GLY A 65 -4.78 -11.34 -5.29
CA GLY A 65 -3.34 -11.05 -5.33
C GLY A 65 -2.83 -10.82 -6.74
N THR A 66 -2.97 -11.85 -7.59
CA THR A 66 -2.47 -11.83 -8.98
C THR A 66 -3.39 -11.03 -9.91
N PHE A 67 -4.72 -11.15 -9.74
CA PHE A 67 -5.69 -10.48 -10.59
C PHE A 67 -5.94 -9.04 -10.13
N VAL A 68 -4.99 -8.15 -10.40
CA VAL A 68 -5.03 -6.73 -9.96
C VAL A 68 -6.26 -5.98 -10.47
N ARG A 69 -6.75 -6.31 -11.67
CA ARG A 69 -7.99 -5.72 -12.20
C ARG A 69 -9.23 -6.10 -11.40
N GLY A 70 -9.16 -7.16 -10.58
CA GLY A 70 -10.22 -7.63 -9.72
C GLY A 70 -10.22 -7.03 -8.32
N LEU A 71 -9.24 -6.17 -7.96
CA LEU A 71 -9.24 -5.50 -6.66
C LEU A 71 -10.58 -4.80 -6.41
N GLU A 72 -11.07 -4.93 -5.19
CA GLU A 72 -12.41 -4.53 -4.75
C GLU A 72 -12.39 -3.23 -3.93
N THR A 73 -11.24 -2.85 -3.34
CA THR A 73 -11.11 -1.57 -2.63
C THR A 73 -11.43 -0.42 -3.58
N THR A 74 -12.29 0.49 -3.15
CA THR A 74 -12.69 1.68 -3.92
C THR A 74 -12.10 2.95 -3.33
N ALA A 75 -11.95 3.96 -4.19
CA ALA A 75 -11.62 5.34 -3.85
C ALA A 75 -12.66 6.23 -4.53
N THR A 76 -13.69 6.63 -3.80
CA THR A 76 -14.80 7.41 -4.37
C THR A 76 -14.54 8.89 -4.16
N TYR A 77 -14.57 9.67 -5.24
CA TYR A 77 -14.39 11.12 -5.15
C TYR A 77 -15.64 11.82 -4.65
N ASP A 78 -15.54 12.50 -3.50
CA ASP A 78 -16.57 13.40 -2.97
C ASP A 78 -16.31 14.83 -3.47
N LYS A 79 -17.20 15.34 -4.31
CA LYS A 79 -17.11 16.69 -4.88
C LYS A 79 -17.34 17.79 -3.86
N THR A 80 -18.06 17.51 -2.78
CA THR A 80 -18.40 18.50 -1.76
C THR A 80 -17.18 18.81 -0.91
N THR A 81 -16.43 17.79 -0.48
CA THR A 81 -15.21 17.96 0.33
C THR A 81 -13.93 17.99 -0.49
N GLN A 82 -13.99 17.59 -1.77
CA GLN A 82 -12.83 17.41 -2.66
C GLN A 82 -11.87 16.33 -2.15
N GLU A 83 -12.42 15.28 -1.56
CA GLU A 83 -11.64 14.18 -0.96
C GLU A 83 -11.94 12.85 -1.66
N PHE A 84 -11.07 11.87 -1.43
CA PHE A 84 -11.31 10.48 -1.83
C PHE A 84 -11.66 9.63 -0.61
N ILE A 85 -12.82 8.98 -0.67
CA ILE A 85 -13.27 8.05 0.35
C ILE A 85 -12.76 6.65 -0.01
N ILE A 86 -11.79 6.16 0.77
CA ILE A 86 -11.25 4.81 0.64
C ILE A 86 -12.17 3.83 1.36
N HIS A 87 -12.63 2.80 0.66
CA HIS A 87 -13.56 1.82 1.23
C HIS A 87 -13.23 0.39 0.81
N SER A 88 -13.27 -0.54 1.76
CA SER A 88 -13.22 -1.98 1.53
C SER A 88 -14.63 -2.55 1.70
N PRO A 89 -15.41 -2.74 0.61
CA PRO A 89 -16.84 -3.06 0.69
C PRO A 89 -17.15 -4.47 1.20
N THR A 90 -16.17 -5.35 1.21
CA THR A 90 -16.30 -6.77 1.54
C THR A 90 -15.11 -7.21 2.38
N HIS A 91 -15.22 -8.36 3.04
CA HIS A 91 -14.06 -8.97 3.70
C HIS A 91 -12.97 -9.37 2.70
N SER A 92 -13.32 -9.79 1.48
CA SER A 92 -12.35 -10.11 0.42
C SER A 92 -11.52 -8.90 0.00
N ALA A 93 -12.07 -7.68 0.10
CA ALA A 93 -11.39 -6.43 -0.22
C ALA A 93 -10.36 -5.96 0.82
N CYS A 94 -10.26 -6.63 1.98
CA CYS A 94 -9.29 -6.26 3.00
C CYS A 94 -7.86 -6.43 2.47
N LYS A 95 -7.01 -5.39 2.61
CA LYS A 95 -5.60 -5.47 2.23
C LYS A 95 -4.88 -6.51 3.10
N TRP A 96 -4.22 -7.47 2.46
CA TRP A 96 -3.67 -8.65 3.12
C TRP A 96 -2.33 -9.06 2.51
N TRP A 97 -1.34 -9.35 3.37
CA TRP A 97 0.10 -9.55 3.06
C TRP A 97 1.05 -8.34 2.97
N PRO A 98 0.64 -7.06 2.89
CA PRO A 98 1.60 -5.97 2.86
C PRO A 98 2.53 -5.99 4.09
N GLY A 99 3.82 -6.20 3.85
CA GLY A 99 4.84 -6.17 4.89
C GLY A 99 4.81 -4.83 5.65
N ASN A 100 5.09 -4.85 6.94
CA ASN A 100 5.08 -3.67 7.84
C ASN A 100 3.70 -3.05 8.13
N LEU A 101 2.63 -3.40 7.39
CA LEU A 101 1.29 -2.80 7.53
C LEU A 101 0.68 -3.01 8.92
N GLY A 102 0.83 -4.21 9.47
CA GLY A 102 0.13 -4.58 10.70
C GLY A 102 0.46 -3.70 11.91
N LYS A 103 1.71 -3.25 12.03
CA LYS A 103 2.18 -2.55 13.24
C LYS A 103 3.17 -1.42 13.03
N THR A 104 3.95 -1.39 11.95
CA THR A 104 5.04 -0.40 11.82
C THR A 104 4.64 0.80 10.98
N SER A 105 3.94 0.59 9.87
CA SER A 105 3.64 1.67 8.94
C SER A 105 2.54 2.59 9.48
N ASN A 106 2.79 3.90 9.40
CA ASN A 106 1.79 4.95 9.64
C ASN A 106 1.21 5.52 8.33
N PHE A 107 1.81 5.18 7.17
CA PHE A 107 1.29 5.46 5.84
C PHE A 107 1.25 4.20 4.96
N ALA A 108 0.42 4.21 3.92
CA ALA A 108 0.47 3.23 2.84
C ALA A 108 0.18 3.87 1.48
N THR A 109 0.83 3.36 0.43
CA THR A 109 0.33 3.50 -0.93
C THR A 109 -0.65 2.39 -1.22
N VAL A 110 -1.87 2.75 -1.60
CA VAL A 110 -3.02 1.85 -1.74
C VAL A 110 -3.55 1.95 -3.17
N PRO A 111 -3.40 0.89 -3.99
CA PRO A 111 -4.15 0.79 -5.23
C PRO A 111 -5.61 0.48 -4.94
N ALA A 112 -6.49 1.29 -5.50
CA ALA A 112 -7.95 1.20 -5.35
C ALA A 112 -8.65 1.61 -6.65
N ARG A 113 -9.88 1.13 -6.84
CA ARG A 113 -10.72 1.50 -7.98
C ARG A 113 -11.23 2.93 -7.81
N LEU A 114 -10.82 3.83 -8.70
CA LEU A 114 -11.27 5.22 -8.67
C LEU A 114 -12.71 5.32 -9.17
N ILE A 115 -13.62 5.81 -8.32
CA ILE A 115 -15.01 6.07 -8.66
C ILE A 115 -15.26 7.59 -8.69
N VAL A 116 -15.70 8.11 -9.83
CA VAL A 116 -16.06 9.54 -10.00
C VAL A 116 -17.45 9.58 -10.63
N ASP A 117 -18.40 10.26 -9.99
CA ASP A 117 -19.79 10.35 -10.46
C ASP A 117 -20.43 8.98 -10.78
N GLY A 118 -20.11 7.98 -9.95
CA GLY A 118 -20.58 6.59 -10.14
C GLY A 118 -19.88 5.82 -11.27
N THR A 119 -18.94 6.45 -11.98
CA THR A 119 -18.15 5.81 -13.05
C THR A 119 -16.85 5.26 -12.50
N ASP A 120 -16.53 4.02 -12.86
CA ASP A 120 -15.29 3.35 -12.49
C ASP A 120 -14.18 3.62 -13.51
N HIS A 121 -13.11 4.28 -13.06
CA HIS A 121 -11.94 4.66 -13.86
C HIS A 121 -10.76 3.69 -13.71
N GLY A 122 -10.99 2.52 -13.11
CA GLY A 122 -9.98 1.50 -12.89
C GLY A 122 -9.05 1.82 -11.70
N ILE A 123 -7.96 1.08 -11.63
CA ILE A 123 -7.04 1.13 -10.48
C ILE A 123 -6.15 2.37 -10.56
N GLN A 124 -6.17 3.16 -9.49
CA GLN A 124 -5.29 4.30 -9.26
C GLN A 124 -4.58 4.17 -7.92
N MET A 125 -3.47 4.88 -7.75
CA MET A 125 -2.64 4.84 -6.54
C MET A 125 -2.97 5.99 -5.61
N PHE A 126 -3.27 5.67 -4.34
CA PHE A 126 -3.59 6.66 -3.31
C PHE A 126 -2.58 6.58 -2.17
N LEU A 127 -2.16 7.73 -1.64
CA LEU A 127 -1.38 7.79 -0.41
C LEU A 127 -2.33 7.97 0.76
N VAL A 128 -2.34 7.02 1.69
CA VAL A 128 -3.29 6.98 2.81
C VAL A 128 -2.52 6.99 4.13
N GLN A 129 -2.89 7.89 5.04
CA GLN A 129 -2.42 7.85 6.42
C GLN A 129 -3.22 6.82 7.20
N LEU A 130 -2.53 5.90 7.87
CA LEU A 130 -3.13 4.79 8.60
C LEU A 130 -3.16 5.04 10.11
N ARG A 131 -2.16 5.76 10.60
CA ARG A 131 -1.93 5.96 12.03
C ARG A 131 -1.58 7.41 12.30
N ASP A 132 -1.97 7.86 13.48
CA ASP A 132 -1.53 9.14 14.01
C ASP A 132 0.00 9.18 14.17
N LEU A 133 0.61 10.33 13.89
CA LEU A 133 2.07 10.46 13.84
C LEU A 133 2.73 10.50 15.21
N GLU A 134 2.00 10.89 16.25
CA GLU A 134 2.50 11.02 17.62
C GLU A 134 2.18 9.77 18.45
N THR A 135 0.92 9.35 18.43
CA THR A 135 0.39 8.28 19.27
C THR A 135 0.45 6.89 18.61
N HIS A 136 0.64 6.85 17.29
CA HIS A 136 0.64 5.63 16.46
C HIS A 136 -0.66 4.80 16.51
N GLN A 137 -1.73 5.38 17.06
CA GLN A 137 -3.05 4.77 17.06
C GLN A 137 -3.63 4.77 15.64
N PRO A 138 -4.43 3.75 15.26
CA PRO A 138 -5.14 3.76 13.99
C PRO A 138 -6.02 5.01 13.88
N LEU A 139 -6.02 5.65 12.71
CA LEU A 139 -6.95 6.74 12.42
C LEU A 139 -8.38 6.20 12.22
N PRO A 140 -9.42 7.00 12.52
CA PRO A 140 -10.82 6.66 12.27
C PRO A 140 -11.14 6.36 10.81
#